data_AF-A0A2E9BNL5-F1
#
_entry.id   AF-A0A2E9BNL5-F1
#
_cell.length_a   1.000
_cell.length_b   1.000
_cell.length_c   1.000
_cell.angle_alpha   90.00
_cell.angle_beta   90.00
_cell.angle_gamma   90.00
#
_symmetry.space_group_name_H-M   'P 1'
#
loop_
_entity.id
_entity.type
_entity.pdbx_description
1 polymer ?
#
loop_
_entity_poly.entity_id
_entity_poly.type
_entity_poly.pdbx_seq_one_letter_code
_entity_poly.pdbx_strand_id
1 'polypeptide(L)'
;LRVLARPYGVVKVDAAPGVINITFKKDPPVDSMAIIHLIQKNKHIKLAGNEKLRIERELKEPKERAQMVRDVLRSLGQPLVKESPAVVV
;
A
#
# COMPACT_ATOMS: atom_id res chain seq x y z
N LEU A 1 -10.63 3.32 4.58
CA LEU A 1 -9.50 2.82 3.76
C LEU A 1 -9.49 3.33 2.32
N ARG A 2 -10.62 3.31 1.59
CA ARG A 2 -10.71 3.70 0.17
C ARG A 2 -10.14 5.08 -0.17
N VAL A 3 -10.30 6.07 0.72
CA VAL A 3 -9.84 7.46 0.47
C VAL A 3 -8.31 7.57 0.48
N LEU A 4 -7.63 6.84 1.37
CA LEU A 4 -6.17 6.89 1.47
C LEU A 4 -5.45 6.09 0.40
N ALA A 5 -6.10 5.07 -0.19
CA ALA A 5 -5.47 4.15 -1.14
C ALA A 5 -5.53 4.63 -2.60
N ARG A 6 -6.55 5.46 -2.93
CA ARG A 6 -6.74 6.06 -4.26
C ARG A 6 -5.52 6.83 -4.78
N PRO A 7 -4.90 7.76 -4.03
CA PRO A 7 -3.80 8.56 -4.57
C PRO A 7 -2.52 7.75 -4.80
N TYR A 8 -2.39 6.57 -4.17
CA TYR A 8 -1.30 5.62 -4.43
C TYR A 8 -1.57 4.71 -5.64
N GLY A 9 -2.69 4.90 -6.34
CA GLY A 9 -3.06 4.04 -7.48
C GLY A 9 -3.46 2.62 -7.07
N VAL A 10 -3.92 2.40 -5.84
CA VAL A 10 -4.40 1.08 -5.41
C VAL A 10 -5.74 0.77 -6.09
N VAL A 11 -5.77 -0.33 -6.83
CA VAL A 11 -6.96 -0.83 -7.55
C VAL A 11 -7.76 -1.78 -6.68
N LYS A 12 -7.07 -2.67 -5.94
CA LYS A 12 -7.71 -3.69 -5.12
C LYS A 12 -6.90 -3.95 -3.86
N VAL A 13 -7.59 -4.09 -2.72
CA VAL A 13 -7.02 -4.56 -1.46
C VAL A 13 -7.77 -5.80 -1.05
N ASP A 14 -7.06 -6.92 -0.98
CA ASP A 14 -7.56 -8.19 -0.47
C ASP A 14 -6.87 -8.44 0.87
N ALA A 15 -7.61 -8.35 1.96
CA ALA A 15 -7.05 -8.49 3.30
C ALA A 15 -7.57 -9.78 3.93
N ALA A 16 -6.85 -10.87 3.78
CA ALA A 16 -7.13 -12.14 4.45
C ALA A 16 -6.45 -12.20 5.84
N PRO A 17 -6.86 -13.11 6.74
CA PRO A 17 -6.30 -13.20 8.09
C PRO A 17 -4.80 -13.50 8.18
N GLY A 18 -4.23 -14.19 7.18
CA GLY A 18 -2.79 -14.52 7.14
C GLY A 18 -1.99 -13.78 6.07
N VAL A 19 -2.69 -13.13 5.12
CA VAL A 19 -2.06 -12.49 3.97
C VAL A 19 -2.88 -11.30 3.51
N ILE A 20 -2.20 -10.21 3.18
CA ILE A 20 -2.82 -9.04 2.57
C ILE A 20 -2.17 -8.81 1.21
N ASN A 21 -2.99 -8.76 0.17
CA ASN A 21 -2.56 -8.44 -1.18
C ASN A 21 -3.08 -7.04 -1.55
N ILE A 22 -2.16 -6.18 -1.96
CA ILE A 22 -2.46 -4.84 -2.48
C ILE A 22 -2.10 -4.85 -3.96
N THR A 23 -3.10 -4.70 -4.82
CA THR A 23 -2.91 -4.56 -6.26
C THR A 23 -2.96 -3.09 -6.62
N PHE A 24 -1.91 -2.62 -7.27
CA PHE A 24 -1.79 -1.29 -7.81
C PHE A 24 -2.19 -1.27 -9.29
N LYS A 25 -2.44 -0.08 -9.83
CA LYS A 25 -2.67 0.11 -11.26
C LYS A 25 -1.36 -0.05 -12.04
N LYS A 26 -1.50 -0.24 -13.35
CA LYS A 26 -0.37 -0.17 -14.27
C LYS A 26 0.29 1.19 -14.19
N ASP A 27 1.60 1.19 -13.94
CA ASP A 27 2.41 2.37 -13.63
C ASP A 27 1.85 3.15 -12.42
N PRO A 28 2.01 2.61 -11.20
CA PRO A 28 1.44 3.25 -10.03
C PRO A 28 2.26 4.49 -9.66
N PRO A 29 1.61 5.55 -9.12
CA PRO A 29 2.24 6.82 -8.80
C PRO A 29 3.06 6.74 -7.50
N VAL A 30 3.93 5.74 -7.40
CA VAL A 30 4.74 5.41 -6.22
C VAL A 30 6.16 5.13 -6.68
N ASP A 31 7.12 5.59 -5.90
CA ASP A 31 8.53 5.39 -6.23
C ASP A 31 8.93 3.91 -6.03
N SER A 32 9.56 3.32 -7.05
CA SER A 32 10.07 1.95 -6.99
C SER A 32 11.14 1.81 -5.89
N MET A 33 11.96 2.84 -5.66
CA MET A 33 12.95 2.86 -4.58
C MET A 33 12.31 2.84 -3.19
N ALA A 34 11.15 3.50 -3.01
CA ALA A 34 10.40 3.46 -1.76
C ALA A 34 9.83 2.06 -1.50
N ILE A 35 9.34 1.38 -2.54
CA ILE A 35 8.88 -0.01 -2.46
C ILE A 35 10.02 -0.94 -2.06
N ILE A 36 11.19 -0.80 -2.70
CA ILE A 36 12.38 -1.61 -2.39
C ILE A 36 12.80 -1.39 -0.93
N HIS A 37 12.89 -0.14 -0.47
CA HIS A 37 13.20 0.16 0.93
C HIS A 37 12.17 -0.42 1.90
N LEU A 38 10.89 -0.37 1.54
CA LEU A 38 9.82 -0.92 2.37
C LEU A 38 10.00 -2.43 2.55
N ILE A 39 10.27 -3.16 1.47
CA ILE A 39 10.50 -4.62 1.49
C ILE A 39 11.76 -4.95 2.31
N GLN A 40 12.83 -4.17 2.15
CA GLN A 40 14.06 -4.36 2.93
C GLN A 40 13.85 -4.12 4.42
N LYS A 41 13.10 -3.07 4.79
CA LYS A 41 12.79 -2.75 6.19
C LYS A 41 11.78 -3.73 6.80
N ASN A 42 10.88 -4.28 5.98
CA ASN A 42 9.80 -5.15 6.41
C ASN A 42 9.86 -6.49 5.68
N LYS A 43 10.55 -7.48 6.26
CA LYS A 43 10.74 -8.81 5.66
C LYS A 43 9.44 -9.58 5.36
N HIS A 44 8.34 -9.21 6.00
CA HIS A 44 7.02 -9.80 5.79
C HIS A 44 6.30 -9.19 4.57
N ILE A 45 6.85 -8.14 3.97
CA ILE A 45 6.34 -7.50 2.75
C ILE A 45 7.18 -7.98 1.58
N LYS A 46 6.51 -8.43 0.52
CA LYS A 46 7.14 -8.94 -0.70
C LYS A 46 6.46 -8.37 -1.93
N LEU A 47 7.24 -8.21 -2.99
CA LEU A 47 6.71 -7.90 -4.31
C LEU A 47 6.17 -9.19 -4.94
N ALA A 48 4.88 -9.23 -5.27
CA ALA A 48 4.21 -10.38 -5.87
C ALA A 48 3.86 -10.07 -7.35
N GLY A 49 4.90 -9.85 -8.15
CA GLY A 49 4.81 -9.31 -9.50
C GLY A 49 4.99 -7.79 -9.52
N ASN A 50 5.04 -7.17 -10.71
CA ASN A 50 5.42 -5.76 -10.85
C ASN A 50 4.45 -4.75 -10.23
N GLU A 51 3.20 -5.13 -10.02
CA GLU A 51 2.10 -4.21 -9.66
C GLU A 51 1.37 -4.66 -8.38
N LYS A 52 1.94 -5.60 -7.63
CA LYS A 52 1.26 -6.19 -6.48
C LYS A 52 2.22 -6.37 -5.32
N LEU A 53 1.79 -5.90 -4.16
CA LEU A 53 2.47 -6.16 -2.89
C LEU A 53 1.71 -7.23 -2.11
N ARG A 54 2.47 -8.16 -1.56
CA ARG A 54 1.98 -9.24 -0.70
C ARG A 54 2.59 -9.08 0.68
N ILE A 55 1.74 -9.04 1.69
CA ILE A 55 2.12 -8.89 3.09
C ILE A 55 1.74 -10.19 3.78
N GLU A 56 2.73 -10.96 4.21
CA GLU A 56 2.56 -12.25 4.87
C GLU A 56 2.64 -12.04 6.38
N ARG A 57 1.50 -11.66 6.98
CA ARG A 57 1.39 -11.39 8.41
C ARG A 57 0.04 -11.87 8.91
N GLU A 58 0.06 -12.61 10.02
CA GLU A 58 -1.16 -13.07 10.69
C GLU A 58 -1.78 -11.91 11.49
N LEU A 59 -2.95 -11.45 11.06
CA LEU A 59 -3.73 -10.39 11.68
C LEU A 59 -5.16 -10.89 11.85
N LYS A 60 -5.52 -11.20 13.10
CA LYS A 60 -6.83 -11.77 13.44
C LYS A 60 -7.93 -10.71 13.35
N GLU A 61 -7.64 -9.48 13.75
CA GLU A 61 -8.64 -8.42 13.74
C GLU A 61 -8.71 -7.67 12.39
N PRO A 62 -9.92 -7.37 11.88
CA PRO A 62 -10.10 -6.51 10.70
C PRO A 62 -9.52 -5.10 10.89
N LYS A 63 -9.53 -4.58 12.13
CA LYS A 63 -8.99 -3.26 12.46
C LYS A 63 -7.47 -3.22 12.29
N GLU A 64 -6.77 -4.24 12.76
CA GLU A 64 -5.31 -4.37 12.59
C GLU A 64 -4.93 -4.49 11.13
N ARG A 65 -5.68 -5.26 10.33
CA ARG A 65 -5.48 -5.37 8.87
C ARG A 65 -5.57 -4.00 8.19
N ALA A 66 -6.60 -3.22 8.51
CA ALA A 66 -6.76 -1.87 7.99
C ALA A 66 -5.60 -0.94 8.41
N GLN A 67 -5.13 -1.06 9.65
CA GLN A 67 -4.02 -0.27 10.16
C GLN A 67 -2.69 -0.64 9.48
N MET A 68 -2.44 -1.92 9.24
CA MET A 68 -1.26 -2.40 8.52
C MET A 68 -1.22 -1.85 7.09
N VAL A 69 -2.33 -1.94 6.35
CA VAL A 69 -2.43 -1.37 5.00
C VAL A 69 -2.15 0.14 5.02
N ARG A 70 -2.70 0.86 6.01
CA ARG A 70 -2.48 2.30 6.17
C ARG A 70 -1.00 2.62 6.43
N ASP A 71 -0.34 1.83 7.27
CA ASP A 71 1.07 2.03 7.61
C ASP A 71 2.00 1.76 6.43
N VAL A 72 1.69 0.71 5.64
CA VAL A 72 2.38 0.40 4.38
C VAL A 72 2.25 1.55 3.39
N LEU A 73 1.03 2.03 3.15
CA LEU A 73 0.79 3.15 2.25
C LEU A 73 1.51 4.41 2.72
N ARG A 74 1.50 4.70 4.03
CA ARG A 74 2.24 5.84 4.60
C ARG A 74 3.75 5.69 4.43
N SER A 75 4.28 4.48 4.60
CA SER A 75 5.72 4.20 4.47
C SER A 75 6.22 4.30 3.03
N LEU A 76 5.33 4.12 2.04
CA LEU A 76 5.63 4.39 0.63
C LEU A 76 5.81 5.90 0.34
N GLY A 77 5.53 6.79 1.29
CA GLY A 77 5.74 8.22 1.16
C GLY A 77 4.56 8.95 0.54
N GLN A 78 4.78 10.16 0.00
CA GLN A 78 3.75 10.87 -0.75
C GLN A 78 3.68 10.29 -2.17
N PRO A 79 2.47 10.03 -2.71
CA PRO A 79 2.34 9.58 -4.09
C PRO A 79 2.88 10.65 -5.04
N LEU A 80 3.62 10.20 -6.06
CA LEU A 80 4.32 11.06 -7.03
C LEU A 80 3.36 11.89 -7.89
N VAL A 81 2.11 11.42 -8.04
CA VAL A 81 1.04 12.20 -8.66
C VAL A 81 0.40 13.06 -7.59
N LYS A 82 0.85 14.32 -7.53
CA LYS A 82 0.05 15.43 -7.00
C LYS A 82 -1.22 15.56 -7.86
N GLU A 83 -2.27 14.80 -7.57
CA GLU A 83 -3.59 15.40 -7.73
C GLU A 83 -3.67 16.49 -6.67
N SER A 84 -3.87 17.71 -7.15
CA SER A 84 -3.83 18.98 -6.43
C SER A 84 -4.28 18.87 -4.98
N PRO A 85 -3.63 19.57 -4.03
CA PRO A 85 -4.18 19.70 -2.70
C PRO A 85 -5.58 20.28 -2.90
N ALA A 86 -6.61 19.58 -2.42
CA ALA A 86 -7.88 20.22 -2.19
C ALA A 86 -7.57 21.41 -1.29
N VAL A 87 -7.57 22.59 -1.90
CA VAL A 87 -7.54 23.88 -1.23
C VAL A 87 -8.70 23.84 -0.26
N VAL A 88 -8.38 23.74 1.02
CA VAL A 88 -9.31 24.11 2.09
C VAL A 88 -9.36 25.63 2.03
N VAL A 89 -10.42 26.14 1.41
CA VAL A 89 -10.87 27.52 1.51
C VAL A 89 -11.55 27.71 2.86
#